data_AF-A0A6J1W264-F1
#
_entry.id   AF-A0A6J1W264-F1
#
_cell.length_a   1.000
_cell.length_b   1.000
_cell.length_c   1.000
_cell.angle_alpha   90.00
_cell.angle_beta   90.00
_cell.angle_gamma   90.00
#
_symmetry.space_group_name_H-M   'P 1'
#
loop_
_entity.id
_entity.type
_entity.pdbx_description
1 polymer ?
#
loop_
_entity_poly.entity_id
_entity_poly.type
_entity_poly.pdbx_seq_one_letter_code
_entity_poly.pdbx_strand_id
1 'polypeptide(L)'
;MEARRSKSYDSYEILAKYVGKNQVIKLILPLKEVLENTTSLKLSRKVHETLRRIVSGLIVNKAMTAETVLLLSHGLISENLPLLTEKAKMKTAVPPDPRLQPESCLLLPPTPIRGGQKAPVSSKTNMHVLVESGLRLLHMSLKRSKINSSDEHVLEMMDPFVPLLITCLQSTDIK
;
A
#
# COMPACT_ATOMS: atom_id res chain seq x y z
N MET A 1 19.34 -5.49 -29.95
CA MET A 1 18.96 -6.32 -28.79
C MET A 1 18.57 -5.41 -27.60
N GLU A 2 17.67 -4.44 -27.79
CA GLU A 2 17.35 -3.40 -26.79
C GLU A 2 16.05 -3.66 -26.01
N ALA A 3 15.11 -4.40 -26.59
CA ALA A 3 13.80 -4.68 -25.97
C ALA A 3 13.82 -5.77 -24.87
N ARG A 4 14.95 -6.46 -24.65
CA ARG A 4 15.05 -7.57 -23.68
C ARG A 4 15.45 -7.12 -22.28
N ARG A 5 15.98 -5.90 -22.13
CA ARG A 5 16.40 -5.37 -20.83
C ARG A 5 15.28 -4.47 -20.32
N SER A 6 14.60 -4.86 -19.25
CA SER A 6 13.54 -4.07 -18.62
C SER A 6 14.14 -2.84 -17.90
N LYS A 7 14.64 -1.87 -18.68
CA LYS A 7 15.19 -0.58 -18.21
C LYS A 7 14.13 0.34 -17.60
N SER A 8 12.86 -0.04 -17.67
CA SER A 8 11.73 0.70 -17.11
C SER A 8 11.87 0.88 -15.59
N TYR A 9 12.34 -0.15 -14.87
CA TYR A 9 12.54 -0.05 -13.42
C TYR A 9 13.63 0.95 -13.04
N ASP A 10 14.73 0.98 -13.80
CA ASP A 10 15.81 1.96 -13.61
C ASP A 10 15.31 3.38 -13.87
N SER A 11 14.35 3.55 -14.79
CA SER A 11 13.74 4.85 -15.08
C SER A 11 12.96 5.38 -13.86
N TYR A 12 12.22 4.52 -13.16
CA TYR A 12 11.55 4.89 -11.91
C TYR A 12 12.52 5.30 -10.81
N GLU A 13 13.65 4.61 -10.69
CA GLU A 13 14.71 4.97 -9.73
C GLU A 13 15.31 6.35 -10.03
N ILE A 14 15.56 6.64 -11.32
CA ILE A 14 16.06 7.95 -11.76
C ILE A 14 15.03 9.05 -11.49
N LEU A 15 13.76 8.81 -11.81
CA LEU A 15 12.69 9.78 -11.52
C LEU A 15 12.60 10.07 -10.02
N ALA A 16 12.64 9.02 -9.19
CA ALA A 16 12.60 9.16 -7.74
C ALA A 16 13.82 9.92 -7.16
N LYS A 17 14.97 9.87 -7.84
CA LYS A 17 16.16 10.62 -7.44
C LYS A 17 16.04 12.13 -7.65
N TYR A 18 15.24 12.58 -8.62
CA TYR A 18 15.13 13.99 -9.01
C TYR A 18 13.73 14.60 -8.84
N VAL A 19 12.75 13.81 -8.41
CA VAL A 19 11.39 14.30 -8.17
C VAL A 19 11.37 15.31 -7.02
N GLY A 20 10.58 16.38 -7.15
CA GLY A 20 10.34 17.34 -6.07
C GLY A 20 9.36 16.80 -5.02
N LYS A 21 9.45 17.29 -3.78
CA LYS A 21 8.62 16.86 -2.64
C LYS A 21 7.12 16.74 -2.95
N ASN A 22 6.54 17.70 -3.67
CA ASN A 22 5.10 17.76 -3.98
C ASN A 22 4.66 16.81 -5.11
N GLN A 23 5.61 16.22 -5.84
CA GLN A 23 5.32 15.37 -7.01
C GLN A 23 5.49 13.87 -6.71
N VAL A 24 6.03 13.51 -5.55
CA VAL A 24 6.21 12.10 -5.14
C VAL A 24 4.88 11.35 -5.10
N ILE A 25 3.82 12.01 -4.63
CA ILE A 25 2.48 11.41 -4.56
C ILE A 25 1.99 11.01 -5.95
N LYS A 26 2.26 11.81 -6.99
CA LYS A 26 1.88 11.49 -8.37
C LYS A 26 2.59 10.25 -8.93
N LEU A 27 3.75 9.89 -8.35
CA LEU A 27 4.48 8.69 -8.72
C LEU A 27 3.92 7.44 -8.03
N ILE A 28 3.44 7.58 -6.80
CA ILE A 28 2.99 6.46 -5.95
C ILE A 28 1.50 6.16 -6.17
N LEU A 29 0.66 7.18 -6.37
CA LEU A 29 -0.80 7.03 -6.48
C LEU A 29 -1.23 6.05 -7.59
N PRO A 30 -0.68 6.10 -8.82
CA PRO A 30 -1.04 5.13 -9.86
C PRO A 30 -0.66 3.69 -9.48
N LEU A 31 0.40 3.50 -8.70
CA LEU A 31 0.82 2.17 -8.24
C LEU A 31 -0.11 1.64 -7.15
N LYS A 32 -0.64 2.52 -6.28
CA LYS A 32 -1.67 2.20 -5.29
C LYS A 32 -2.97 1.76 -5.97
N GLU A 33 -3.48 2.54 -6.92
CA GLU A 33 -4.69 2.20 -7.69
C GLU A 33 -4.57 0.85 -8.39
N VAL A 34 -3.38 0.54 -8.92
CA VAL A 34 -3.12 -0.74 -9.55
C VAL A 34 -3.14 -1.88 -8.53
N LEU A 35 -2.58 -1.70 -7.33
CA LEU A 35 -2.61 -2.72 -6.26
C LEU A 35 -4.03 -2.98 -5.74
N GLU A 36 -4.87 -1.94 -5.66
CA GLU A 36 -6.27 -2.02 -5.22
C GLU A 36 -7.15 -2.82 -6.19
N ASN A 37 -6.91 -2.69 -7.49
CA ASN A 37 -7.75 -3.31 -8.53
C ASN A 37 -7.25 -4.70 -8.99
N THR A 38 -6.01 -5.04 -8.68
CA THR A 38 -5.34 -6.22 -9.25
C THR A 38 -5.55 -7.48 -8.41
N THR A 39 -5.92 -8.58 -9.06
CA THR A 39 -5.92 -9.93 -8.45
C THR A 39 -4.72 -10.78 -8.89
N SER A 40 -3.93 -10.30 -9.85
CA SER A 40 -2.77 -11.00 -10.42
C SER A 40 -1.50 -10.81 -9.58
N LEU A 41 -0.99 -11.89 -9.01
CA LEU A 41 0.28 -11.90 -8.27
C LEU A 41 1.47 -11.41 -9.13
N LYS A 42 1.47 -11.72 -10.43
CA LYS A 42 2.54 -11.28 -11.34
C LYS A 42 2.61 -9.76 -11.40
N LEU A 43 1.46 -9.09 -11.43
CA LEU A 43 1.39 -7.65 -11.54
C LEU A 43 1.68 -6.99 -10.18
N SER A 44 1.16 -7.55 -9.08
CA SER A 44 1.51 -7.13 -7.71
C SER A 44 3.02 -7.16 -7.47
N ARG A 45 3.71 -8.25 -7.88
CA ARG A 45 5.19 -8.36 -7.79
C ARG A 45 5.93 -7.30 -8.63
N LYS A 46 5.41 -6.95 -9.81
CA LYS A 46 6.00 -5.88 -10.64
C LYS A 46 5.87 -4.52 -9.95
N VAL A 47 4.71 -4.23 -9.36
CA VAL A 47 4.51 -3.00 -8.59
C VAL A 47 5.42 -2.98 -7.37
N HIS A 48 5.56 -4.10 -6.66
CA HIS A 48 6.48 -4.21 -5.53
C HIS A 48 7.94 -3.90 -5.94
N GLU A 49 8.47 -4.50 -7.02
CA GLU A 49 9.82 -4.17 -7.49
C GLU A 49 9.94 -2.70 -7.93
N THR A 50 8.89 -2.12 -8.51
CA THR A 50 8.85 -0.70 -8.89
C THR A 50 8.94 0.20 -7.66
N LEU A 51 8.12 -0.05 -6.63
CA LEU A 51 8.16 0.69 -5.37
C LEU A 51 9.52 0.56 -4.68
N ARG A 52 10.14 -0.63 -4.72
CA ARG A 52 11.49 -0.84 -4.21
C ARG A 52 12.53 0.08 -4.87
N ARG A 53 12.44 0.25 -6.19
CA ARG A 53 13.33 1.12 -6.98
C ARG A 53 13.07 2.59 -6.70
N ILE A 54 11.81 2.97 -6.55
CA ILE A 54 11.41 4.32 -6.15
C ILE A 54 12.00 4.66 -4.77
N VAL A 55 11.84 3.77 -3.78
CA VAL A 55 12.40 3.96 -2.44
C VAL A 55 13.92 4.15 -2.50
N SER A 56 14.65 3.33 -3.28
CA SER A 56 16.09 3.49 -3.50
C SER A 56 16.46 4.91 -3.98
N GLY A 57 15.72 5.42 -4.98
CA GLY A 57 15.92 6.75 -5.54
C GLY A 57 15.57 7.87 -4.56
N LEU A 58 14.45 7.77 -3.84
CA LEU A 58 13.99 8.79 -2.88
C LEU A 58 14.99 9.01 -1.73
N ILE A 59 15.70 7.97 -1.31
CA ILE A 59 16.68 8.11 -0.22
C ILE A 59 17.90 8.93 -0.68
N VAL A 60 18.32 8.79 -1.93
CA VAL A 60 19.45 9.55 -2.49
C VAL A 60 19.03 10.97 -2.95
N ASN A 61 17.73 11.21 -3.05
CA ASN A 61 17.19 12.50 -3.48
C ASN A 61 17.49 13.61 -2.46
N LYS A 62 18.17 14.66 -2.92
CA LYS A 62 18.56 15.83 -2.11
C LYS A 62 17.37 16.75 -1.77
N ALA A 63 16.32 16.74 -2.60
CA ALA A 63 15.12 17.54 -2.36
C ALA A 63 14.21 16.96 -1.27
N MET A 64 14.44 15.71 -0.87
CA MET A 64 13.72 15.02 0.20
C MET A 64 14.46 15.23 1.52
N THR A 65 13.93 16.06 2.40
CA THR A 65 14.39 16.24 3.79
C THR A 65 13.99 15.05 4.67
N ALA A 66 14.61 14.92 5.84
CA ALA A 66 14.26 13.87 6.81
C ALA A 66 12.76 13.89 7.15
N GLU A 67 12.22 15.08 7.42
CA GLU A 67 10.79 15.31 7.68
C GLU A 67 9.90 14.79 6.54
N THR A 68 10.20 15.13 5.28
CA THR A 68 9.38 14.69 4.14
C THR A 68 9.41 13.17 3.95
N VAL A 69 10.55 12.54 4.24
CA VAL A 69 10.70 11.08 4.17
C VAL A 69 9.90 10.41 5.30
N LEU A 70 9.93 10.98 6.51
CA LEU A 70 9.15 10.52 7.66
C LEU A 70 7.65 10.69 7.43
N LEU A 71 7.19 11.84 6.97
CA LEU A 71 5.78 12.05 6.64
C LEU A 71 5.28 11.07 5.58
N LEU A 72 6.10 10.83 4.54
CA LEU A 72 5.76 9.89 3.49
C LEU A 72 5.71 8.44 4.01
N SER A 73 6.69 8.00 4.79
CA SER A 73 6.71 6.64 5.34
C SER A 73 5.56 6.43 6.32
N HIS A 74 5.31 7.42 7.19
CA HIS A 74 4.18 7.39 8.12
C HIS A 74 2.86 7.29 7.36
N GLY A 75 2.61 8.17 6.39
CA GLY A 75 1.39 8.16 5.58
C GLY A 75 1.15 6.83 4.86
N LEU A 76 2.20 6.26 4.26
CA LEU A 76 2.12 4.95 3.61
C LEU A 76 1.76 3.81 4.58
N ILE A 77 2.24 3.88 5.83
CA ILE A 77 1.92 2.86 6.83
C ILE A 77 0.52 3.12 7.39
N SER A 78 0.23 4.32 7.89
CA SER A 78 -1.00 4.65 8.60
C SER A 78 -2.26 4.54 7.74
N GLU A 79 -2.19 4.87 6.44
CA GLU A 79 -3.33 4.73 5.53
C GLU A 79 -3.69 3.27 5.24
N ASN A 80 -2.68 2.40 5.17
CA ASN A 80 -2.85 1.05 4.66
C ASN A 80 -2.89 0.00 5.78
N LEU A 81 -2.37 0.31 6.96
CA LEU A 81 -2.36 -0.59 8.12
C LEU A 81 -3.76 -0.97 8.63
N PRO A 82 -4.75 -0.05 8.73
CA PRO A 82 -6.12 -0.42 9.10
C PRO A 82 -6.74 -1.41 8.13
N LEU A 83 -6.36 -1.39 6.85
CA LEU A 83 -6.87 -2.32 5.85
C LEU A 83 -6.37 -3.75 6.06
N LEU A 84 -5.26 -3.93 6.77
CA LEU A 84 -4.68 -5.23 7.12
C LEU A 84 -5.17 -5.74 8.47
N THR A 85 -5.38 -4.84 9.44
CA THR A 85 -5.78 -5.20 10.81
C THR A 85 -7.28 -5.28 11.01
N GLU A 86 -8.09 -4.60 10.19
CA GLU A 86 -9.52 -4.84 10.15
C GLU A 86 -9.79 -6.25 9.62
N LYS A 87 -9.90 -7.21 10.54
CA LYS A 87 -10.58 -8.49 10.26
C LYS A 87 -11.86 -8.14 9.53
N ALA A 88 -12.00 -8.62 8.29
CA ALA A 88 -13.17 -8.37 7.47
C ALA A 88 -14.40 -8.70 8.33
N LYS A 89 -15.07 -7.67 8.83
CA LYS A 89 -16.39 -7.82 9.43
C LYS A 89 -17.23 -8.28 8.25
N MET A 90 -17.39 -9.60 8.11
CA MET A 90 -18.44 -10.15 7.27
C MET A 90 -19.69 -9.40 7.73
N LYS A 91 -20.22 -8.57 6.83
CA LYS A 91 -21.55 -8.00 7.02
C LYS A 91 -22.45 -9.24 7.12
N THR A 92 -22.77 -9.64 8.34
CA THR A 92 -23.81 -10.63 8.58
C THR A 92 -25.03 -10.06 7.87
N ALA A 93 -25.58 -10.84 6.92
CA ALA A 93 -26.78 -10.44 6.22
C ALA A 93 -27.81 -10.02 7.27
N VAL A 94 -28.27 -8.77 7.19
CA VAL A 94 -29.30 -8.28 8.10
C VAL A 94 -30.50 -9.21 7.92
N PRO A 95 -31.06 -9.78 9.01
CA PRO A 95 -32.27 -10.58 8.90
C PRO A 95 -33.33 -9.77 8.14
N PRO A 96 -34.03 -10.35 7.15
CA PRO A 96 -35.06 -9.64 6.42
C PRO A 96 -36.08 -9.07 7.42
N ASP A 97 -36.36 -7.76 7.36
CA ASP A 97 -37.36 -7.15 8.25
C ASP A 97 -38.72 -7.82 7.96
N PRO A 98 -39.39 -8.41 8.97
CA PRO A 98 -40.68 -9.08 8.80
C PRO A 98 -41.79 -8.17 8.24
N ARG A 99 -41.57 -6.85 8.22
CA ARG A 99 -42.52 -5.84 7.70
C ARG A 99 -42.33 -5.52 6.22
N LEU A 100 -41.25 -5.99 5.59
CA LEU A 100 -41.02 -5.81 4.17
C LEU A 100 -41.87 -6.80 3.37
N GLN A 101 -42.43 -6.33 2.24
CA GLN A 101 -43.15 -7.21 1.32
C GLN A 101 -42.19 -8.29 0.78
N PRO A 102 -42.65 -9.54 0.62
CA PRO A 102 -41.84 -10.60 0.05
C PRO A 102 -41.39 -10.20 -1.36
N GLU A 103 -40.17 -10.60 -1.74
CA GLU A 103 -39.68 -10.36 -3.10
C GLU A 103 -40.64 -10.96 -4.13
N SER A 104 -40.92 -10.19 -5.18
CA SER A 104 -41.89 -10.54 -6.21
C SER A 104 -41.52 -11.89 -6.87
N CYS A 105 -42.31 -12.92 -6.59
CA CYS A 105 -42.20 -14.25 -7.19
C CYS A 105 -42.50 -14.30 -8.70
N LEU A 106 -42.93 -13.18 -9.30
CA LEU A 106 -43.14 -13.03 -10.75
C LEU A 106 -41.86 -12.62 -11.51
N LEU A 107 -40.79 -12.27 -10.80
CA LEU A 107 -39.49 -11.97 -11.40
C LEU A 107 -38.67 -13.25 -11.43
N LEU A 108 -38.29 -13.70 -12.63
CA LEU A 108 -37.32 -14.77 -12.78
C LEU A 108 -36.00 -14.34 -12.12
N PRO A 109 -35.43 -15.12 -11.19
CA PRO A 109 -34.12 -14.83 -10.66
C PRO A 109 -33.10 -14.81 -11.81
N PRO A 110 -32.04 -13.98 -11.74
CA PRO A 110 -31.02 -13.92 -12.77
C PRO A 110 -30.48 -15.32 -13.04
N THR A 111 -30.32 -15.66 -14.32
CA THR A 111 -29.88 -17.00 -14.74
C THR A 111 -28.60 -17.39 -14.01
N PRO A 112 -28.55 -18.57 -13.36
CA PRO A 112 -27.39 -18.98 -12.58
C PRO A 112 -26.17 -19.04 -13.50
N ILE A 113 -25.16 -18.23 -13.18
CA ILE A 113 -23.92 -18.16 -13.94
C ILE A 113 -23.16 -19.46 -13.71
N ARG A 114 -22.68 -20.11 -14.78
CA ARG A 114 -21.88 -21.34 -14.68
C ARG A 114 -20.53 -21.02 -14.03
N GLY A 115 -20.28 -21.60 -12.86
CA GLY A 115 -19.14 -21.31 -12.00
C GLY A 115 -19.65 -20.64 -10.74
N GLY A 116 -19.63 -21.37 -9.62
CA GLY A 116 -20.15 -20.91 -8.33
C GLY A 116 -19.56 -19.56 -7.88
N GLN A 117 -20.07 -19.00 -6.77
CA GLN A 117 -19.60 -17.72 -6.24
C GLN A 117 -18.07 -17.65 -6.31
N LYS A 118 -17.53 -16.76 -7.16
CA LYS A 118 -16.10 -16.45 -7.14
C LYS A 118 -15.80 -16.04 -5.72
N ALA A 119 -14.86 -16.74 -5.06
CA ALA A 119 -14.46 -16.43 -3.70
C ALA A 119 -14.25 -14.90 -3.62
N PRO A 120 -14.85 -14.22 -2.63
CA PRO A 120 -14.71 -12.77 -2.53
C PRO A 120 -13.22 -12.45 -2.44
N VAL A 121 -12.67 -11.95 -3.54
CA VAL A 121 -11.31 -11.44 -3.57
C VAL A 121 -11.34 -10.17 -2.76
N SER A 122 -10.71 -10.21 -1.58
CA SER A 122 -10.54 -9.03 -0.75
C SER A 122 -9.76 -8.01 -1.58
N SER A 123 -10.38 -6.87 -1.89
CA SER A 123 -9.68 -5.72 -2.51
C SER A 123 -8.46 -5.27 -1.70
N LYS A 124 -8.38 -5.71 -0.43
CA LYS A 124 -7.34 -5.36 0.53
C LYS A 124 -6.11 -6.28 0.48
N THR A 125 -6.11 -7.36 -0.31
CA THR A 125 -5.06 -8.40 -0.26
C THR A 125 -3.65 -7.89 -0.59
N ASN A 126 -3.49 -6.93 -1.51
CA ASN A 126 -2.16 -6.45 -1.92
C ASN A 126 -1.67 -5.22 -1.15
N MET A 127 -2.46 -4.67 -0.22
CA MET A 127 -2.14 -3.42 0.46
C MET A 127 -0.91 -3.53 1.37
N HIS A 128 -0.55 -4.76 1.77
CA HIS A 128 0.70 -5.07 2.48
C HIS A 128 1.94 -4.58 1.73
N VAL A 129 1.91 -4.54 0.39
CA VAL A 129 3.03 -4.05 -0.43
C VAL A 129 3.33 -2.56 -0.15
N LEU A 130 2.30 -1.76 0.13
CA LEU A 130 2.46 -0.34 0.46
C LEU A 130 3.01 -0.16 1.88
N VAL A 131 2.51 -0.96 2.84
CA VAL A 131 3.03 -0.96 4.22
C VAL A 131 4.50 -1.41 4.24
N GLU A 132 4.86 -2.48 3.54
CA GLU A 132 6.24 -2.96 3.39
C GLU A 132 7.13 -1.86 2.77
N SER A 133 6.64 -1.17 1.73
CA SER A 133 7.38 -0.09 1.09
C SER A 133 7.62 1.10 2.03
N GLY A 134 6.63 1.46 2.85
CA GLY A 134 6.76 2.50 3.88
C GLY A 134 7.75 2.13 4.98
N LEU A 135 7.69 0.89 5.48
CA LEU A 135 8.65 0.36 6.46
C LEU A 135 10.06 0.29 5.89
N ARG A 136 10.20 -0.10 4.62
CA ARG A 136 11.49 -0.14 3.93
C ARG A 136 12.08 1.25 3.75
N LEU A 137 11.25 2.24 3.44
CA LEU A 137 11.67 3.64 3.35
C LEU A 137 12.22 4.11 4.69
N LEU A 138 11.49 3.87 5.79
CA LEU A 138 11.92 4.20 7.15
C LEU A 138 13.24 3.50 7.55
N HIS A 139 13.32 2.18 7.34
CA HIS A 139 14.52 1.41 7.67
C HIS A 139 15.74 1.92 6.90
N MET A 140 15.58 2.19 5.60
CA MET A 140 16.71 2.64 4.78
C MET A 140 17.10 4.09 5.03
N SER A 141 16.16 4.97 5.42
CA SER A 141 16.48 6.34 5.83
C SER A 141 17.27 6.38 7.13
N LEU A 142 16.95 5.49 8.09
CA LEU A 142 17.73 5.30 9.31
C LEU A 142 19.10 4.71 9.00
N LYS A 143 19.15 3.64 8.19
CA LYS A 143 20.41 2.95 7.82
C LYS A 143 21.40 3.86 7.08
N ARG A 144 20.92 4.79 6.27
CA ARG A 144 21.76 5.74 5.52
C ARG A 144 21.99 7.06 6.27
N SER A 145 21.61 7.13 7.54
CA SER A 145 21.78 8.33 8.40
C SER A 145 21.17 9.59 7.79
N LYS A 146 20.10 9.43 7.00
CA LYS A 146 19.33 10.56 6.45
C LYS A 146 18.46 11.20 7.53
N ILE A 147 18.10 10.41 8.53
CA ILE A 147 17.50 10.82 9.79
C ILE A 147 18.64 10.83 10.81
N ASN A 148 18.93 11.99 11.38
CA ASN A 148 20.00 12.22 12.33
C ASN A 148 19.41 12.46 13.73
N SER A 149 20.07 11.93 14.77
CA SER A 149 19.68 12.14 16.17
C SER A 149 20.05 13.52 16.72
N SER A 150 20.58 14.41 15.88
CA SER A 150 20.99 15.76 16.26
C SER A 150 19.86 16.78 16.16
N ASP A 151 18.79 16.45 15.43
CA ASP A 151 17.65 17.32 15.24
C ASP A 151 16.49 16.84 16.13
N GLU A 152 16.19 17.64 17.16
CA GLU A 152 15.15 17.35 18.15
C GLU A 152 13.78 17.22 17.49
N HIS A 153 13.48 18.04 16.47
CA HIS A 153 12.20 17.98 15.78
C HIS A 153 12.02 16.66 15.00
N VAL A 154 13.08 16.20 14.35
CA VAL A 154 13.07 14.93 13.61
C VAL A 154 12.92 13.74 14.56
N LEU A 155 13.46 13.83 15.78
CA LEU A 155 13.28 12.82 16.82
C LEU A 155 11.83 12.75 17.32
N GLU A 156 11.20 13.89 17.60
CA GLU A 156 9.78 13.95 17.98
C GLU A 156 8.88 13.32 16.89
N MET A 157 9.22 13.52 15.61
CA MET A 157 8.49 12.89 14.50
C MET A 157 8.65 11.37 14.43
N MET A 158 9.61 10.77 15.14
CA MET A 158 9.77 9.32 15.22
C MET A 158 8.83 8.67 16.25
N ASP A 159 8.42 9.40 17.28
CA ASP A 159 7.52 8.89 18.33
C ASP A 159 6.23 8.26 17.79
N PRO A 160 5.49 8.84 16.81
CA PRO A 160 4.28 8.23 16.27
C PRO A 160 4.53 6.91 15.50
N PHE A 161 5.78 6.59 15.14
CA PHE A 161 6.09 5.30 14.51
C PHE A 161 6.07 4.14 15.50
N VAL A 162 6.34 4.37 16.79
CA VAL A 162 6.38 3.31 17.80
C VAL A 162 5.05 2.54 17.88
N PRO A 163 3.88 3.19 18.07
CA PRO A 163 2.61 2.47 18.08
C PRO A 163 2.31 1.80 16.73
N LEU A 164 2.65 2.44 15.60
CA LEU A 164 2.45 1.85 14.27
C LEU A 164 3.26 0.58 14.06
N LEU A 165 4.53 0.56 14.50
CA LEU A 165 5.40 -0.61 14.40
C LEU A 165 4.90 -1.75 15.28
N ILE A 166 4.43 -1.46 16.49
CA ILE A 166 3.80 -2.46 17.36
C ILE A 166 2.58 -3.07 16.67
N THR A 167 1.71 -2.25 16.08
CA THR A 167 0.56 -2.75 15.32
C THR A 167 0.98 -3.56 14.09
N CYS A 168 2.06 -3.19 13.40
CA CYS A 168 2.60 -3.97 12.28
C CYS A 168 3.09 -5.35 12.74
N LEU A 169 3.75 -5.44 13.91
CA LEU A 169 4.20 -6.72 14.48
C LEU A 169 3.04 -7.64 14.90
N GLN A 170 1.90 -7.06 15.27
CA GLN A 170 0.68 -7.79 15.61
C GLN A 170 -0.13 -8.22 14.38
N SER A 171 0.16 -7.64 13.20
CA SER A 171 -0.52 -7.98 11.95
C SER A 171 -0.11 -9.37 11.46
N THR A 172 -1.08 -10.25 11.27
CA THR A 172 -0.87 -11.68 10.95
C THR A 172 -0.62 -11.95 9.46
N ASP A 173 0.15 -11.10 8.79
CA ASP A 173 0.55 -11.30 7.37
C ASP A 173 1.98 -11.84 7.23
N ILE A 174 2.53 -12.46 8.29
CA ILE A 174 3.85 -13.10 8.26
C ILE A 174 3.68 -14.61 8.10
N LYS A 175 3.77 -15.07 6.85
CA LYS A 175 4.31 -16.38 6.48
C LYS A 175 5.14 -16.26 5.22
#